data_AF-A0A2V9KUW2-F1
#
_entry.id   AF-A0A2V9KUW2-F1
#
_cell.length_a   1.000
_cell.length_b   1.000
_cell.length_c   1.000
_cell.angle_alpha   90.00
_cell.angle_beta   90.00
_cell.angle_gamma   90.00
#
_symmetry.space_group_name_H-M   'P 1'
#
loop_
_entity.id
_entity.type
_entity.pdbx_description
1 polymer ?
#
loop_
_entity_poly.entity_id
_entity_poly.type
_entity_poly.pdbx_seq_one_letter_code
_entity_poly.pdbx_strand_id
1 'polypeptide(L)'
;MFFLGLLLSLFLSLTVKTSVGAPATEVTFTDVARQAGINFANVFGGAKAKRYLLETTGSGVAWIDYDRDSYPDLFLVNGTT
;
A
#
# COMPACT_ATOMS: atom_id res chain seq x y z
N MET A 1 -1.90 38.05 -49.36
CA MET A 1 -0.93 37.27 -48.55
C MET A 1 -1.09 37.43 -47.03
N PHE A 2 -1.69 38.50 -46.51
CA PHE A 2 -1.91 38.66 -45.05
C PHE A 2 -3.14 37.91 -44.49
N PHE A 3 -4.18 37.69 -45.30
CA PHE A 3 -5.45 37.09 -44.84
C PHE A 3 -5.42 35.56 -44.64
N LEU A 4 -4.46 34.86 -45.27
CA LEU A 4 -4.36 33.39 -45.20
C LEU A 4 -3.62 32.91 -43.94
N GLY A 5 -2.77 33.76 -43.33
CA GLY A 5 -2.03 33.43 -42.10
C GLY A 5 -2.87 33.50 -40.82
N LEU A 6 -3.89 34.37 -40.79
CA LEU A 6 -4.77 34.53 -39.62
C LEU A 6 -5.74 33.35 -39.48
N LEU A 7 -6.18 32.75 -40.60
CA LEU A 7 -7.06 31.59 -40.60
C LEU A 7 -6.34 30.32 -40.11
N LEU A 8 -5.04 30.18 -40.40
CA LEU A 8 -4.24 29.01 -40.01
C LEU A 8 -3.91 28.99 -38.50
N SER A 9 -3.80 30.16 -37.87
CA SER A 9 -3.59 30.28 -36.41
C SER A 9 -4.86 29.93 -35.61
N LEU A 10 -6.05 30.15 -36.17
CA LEU A 10 -7.33 29.88 -35.53
C LEU A 10 -7.63 28.37 -35.41
N PHE A 11 -7.09 27.54 -36.32
CA PHE A 11 -7.27 26.09 -36.28
C PHE A 11 -6.32 25.37 -35.30
N LEU A 12 -5.23 26.00 -34.87
CA LEU A 12 -4.27 25.38 -33.94
C LEU A 12 -4.64 25.57 -32.46
N SER A 13 -5.55 26.51 -32.14
CA SER A 13 -5.92 26.83 -30.75
C SER A 13 -7.02 25.94 -30.13
N LEU A 14 -7.63 25.00 -30.86
CA LEU A 14 -8.85 24.33 -30.38
C LEU A 14 -8.69 22.95 -29.72
N THR A 15 -7.47 22.44 -29.49
CA THR A 15 -7.33 21.11 -28.87
C THR A 15 -6.32 21.04 -27.72
N VAL A 16 -6.37 22.01 -26.80
CA VAL A 16 -5.91 21.72 -25.43
C VAL A 16 -7.08 21.11 -24.66
N LYS A 17 -7.23 19.78 -24.74
CA LYS A 17 -8.02 19.04 -23.77
C LYS A 17 -7.25 19.07 -22.45
N THR A 18 -7.63 19.95 -21.54
CA THR A 18 -7.19 19.85 -20.15
C THR A 18 -7.77 18.54 -19.59
N SER A 19 -6.91 17.54 -19.36
CA SER A 19 -7.33 16.39 -18.56
C SER A 19 -7.54 16.91 -17.14
N VAL A 20 -8.81 17.02 -16.72
CA VAL A 20 -9.13 17.09 -15.30
C VAL A 20 -8.52 15.84 -14.68
N GLY A 21 -7.51 16.02 -13.82
CA GLY A 21 -6.91 14.90 -13.08
C GLY A 21 -8.04 14.16 -12.38
N ALA A 22 -8.08 12.83 -12.55
CA ALA A 22 -9.07 12.01 -11.87
C ALA A 22 -9.08 12.39 -10.38
N PRO A 23 -10.26 12.52 -9.74
CA PRO A 23 -10.32 12.78 -8.31
C PRO A 23 -9.45 11.74 -7.61
N ALA A 24 -8.59 12.20 -6.71
CA ALA A 24 -7.72 11.31 -5.96
C ALA A 24 -8.61 10.29 -5.25
N THR A 25 -8.52 9.03 -5.65
CA THR A 25 -9.24 7.95 -4.99
C THR A 25 -8.77 7.91 -3.54
N GLU A 26 -9.67 8.13 -2.59
CA GLU A 26 -9.36 8.04 -1.17
C GLU A 26 -9.05 6.58 -0.84
N VAL A 27 -7.79 6.30 -0.47
CA VAL A 27 -7.38 4.96 -0.05
C VAL A 27 -7.85 4.76 1.39
N THR A 28 -8.74 3.79 1.58
CA THR A 28 -9.22 3.38 2.90
C THR A 28 -8.67 2.01 3.25
N PHE A 29 -8.36 1.82 4.54
CA PHE A 29 -7.90 0.54 5.07
C PHE A 29 -8.97 0.00 6.01
N THR A 30 -9.27 -1.29 5.89
CA THR A 30 -10.19 -2.00 6.80
C THR A 30 -9.42 -3.08 7.54
N ASP A 31 -9.52 -3.10 8.86
CA ASP A 31 -8.98 -4.19 9.68
C ASP A 31 -9.89 -5.42 9.55
N VAL A 32 -9.33 -6.49 8.99
CA VAL A 32 -10.00 -7.79 8.80
C VAL A 32 -9.37 -8.91 9.62
N ALA A 33 -8.44 -8.60 10.54
CA ALA A 33 -7.66 -9.60 11.26
C ALA A 33 -8.55 -10.58 12.03
N ARG A 34 -9.58 -10.07 12.73
CA ARG A 34 -10.51 -10.91 13.50
C ARG A 34 -11.36 -11.80 12.61
N GLN A 35 -11.86 -11.27 11.50
CA GLN A 35 -12.68 -12.00 10.53
C GLN A 35 -11.87 -13.11 9.85
N ALA A 36 -10.58 -12.87 9.62
CA ALA A 36 -9.63 -13.85 9.13
C ALA A 36 -9.15 -14.85 10.20
N GLY A 37 -9.62 -14.76 11.45
CA GLY A 37 -9.22 -15.65 12.54
C GLY A 37 -7.83 -15.37 13.11
N ILE A 38 -7.20 -14.25 12.74
CA ILE A 38 -5.86 -13.87 13.20
C ILE A 38 -5.97 -13.24 14.60
N ASN A 39 -5.59 -14.00 15.63
CA ASN A 39 -5.53 -13.57 17.02
C ASN A 39 -4.14 -13.82 17.62
N PHE A 40 -3.15 -13.09 17.12
CA PHE A 40 -1.74 -13.24 17.49
C PHE A 40 -1.16 -11.95 18.07
N ALA A 41 -0.30 -12.08 19.09
CA ALA A 41 0.46 -10.98 19.65
C ALA A 41 1.95 -11.16 19.33
N ASN A 42 2.53 -10.27 18.53
CA ASN A 42 3.98 -10.24 18.32
C ASN A 42 4.66 -9.68 19.58
N VAL A 43 5.38 -10.52 20.31
CA VAL A 43 6.11 -10.13 21.52
C VAL A 43 7.60 -10.38 21.30
N PHE A 44 8.34 -9.32 21.02
CA PHE A 44 9.81 -9.38 21.01
C PHE A 44 10.37 -8.70 22.28
N GLY A 45 11.14 -9.42 23.09
CA GLY A 45 11.57 -8.94 24.41
C GLY A 45 10.43 -8.93 25.45
N GLY A 46 10.39 -7.91 26.31
CA GLY A 46 9.40 -7.85 27.39
C GLY A 46 7.96 -7.60 26.89
N ALA A 47 6.98 -8.35 27.44
CA ALA A 47 5.57 -8.21 27.07
C ALA A 47 4.94 -6.88 27.52
N LYS A 48 5.41 -6.32 28.65
CA LYS A 48 4.86 -5.07 29.23
C LYS A 48 5.73 -3.84 28.97
N ALA A 49 7.03 -4.03 28.79
CA ALA A 49 7.98 -2.95 28.60
C ALA A 49 9.12 -3.46 27.72
N LYS A 50 9.56 -2.61 26.79
CA LYS A 50 10.73 -2.87 25.96
C LYS A 50 11.97 -2.34 26.66
N ARG A 51 13.02 -3.16 26.77
CA ARG A 51 14.28 -2.75 27.41
C ARG A 51 15.27 -2.18 26.39
N TYR A 52 15.28 -2.71 25.17
CA TYR A 52 16.19 -2.31 24.11
C TYR A 52 15.44 -1.80 22.89
N LEU A 53 16.03 -0.84 22.15
CA LEU A 53 15.43 -0.29 20.92
C LEU A 53 15.14 -1.38 19.88
N LEU A 54 16.00 -2.40 19.81
CA LEU A 54 15.85 -3.56 18.91
C LEU A 54 14.55 -4.34 19.15
N GLU A 55 14.00 -4.31 20.37
CA GLU A 55 12.75 -5.00 20.71
C GLU A 55 11.51 -4.34 20.08
N THR A 56 11.64 -3.12 19.55
CA THR A 56 10.53 -2.34 18.97
C THR A 56 10.18 -2.78 17.54
N THR A 57 11.16 -3.33 16.81
CA THR A 57 10.99 -3.73 15.40
C THR A 57 10.15 -5.01 15.25
N GLY A 58 9.97 -5.76 16.34
CA GLY A 58 9.25 -7.04 16.33
C GLY A 58 10.05 -8.15 15.64
N SER A 59 9.35 -9.23 15.26
CA SER A 59 9.98 -10.47 14.76
C SER A 59 9.74 -10.74 13.26
N GLY A 60 8.95 -9.90 12.60
CA GLY A 60 8.60 -10.05 11.18
C GLY A 60 7.47 -11.06 10.90
N VAL A 61 6.95 -11.01 9.67
CA VAL A 61 5.89 -11.89 9.13
C VAL A 61 6.18 -12.19 7.66
N ALA A 62 5.68 -13.32 7.15
CA ALA A 62 5.84 -13.69 5.74
C ALA A 62 4.58 -14.40 5.19
N TRP A 63 4.34 -14.25 3.89
CA TRP A 63 3.40 -15.07 3.12
C TRP A 63 4.21 -16.11 2.34
N ILE A 64 4.04 -17.39 2.68
CA ILE A 64 4.75 -18.52 2.07
C ILE A 64 3.80 -19.70 1.93
N ASP A 65 3.93 -20.52 0.88
CA ASP A 65 3.26 -21.81 0.81
C ASP A 65 4.06 -22.82 1.64
N TYR A 66 3.65 -23.05 2.89
CA TYR A 66 4.40 -23.84 3.85
C TYR A 66 4.11 -25.34 3.71
N ASP A 67 2.84 -25.70 3.50
CA ASP A 67 2.40 -27.10 3.44
C ASP A 67 2.29 -27.67 2.01
N ARG A 68 2.54 -26.83 0.99
CA ARG A 68 2.56 -27.15 -0.45
C ARG A 68 1.17 -27.37 -1.03
N ASP A 69 0.15 -26.72 -0.49
CA ASP A 69 -1.21 -26.77 -1.02
C ASP A 69 -1.47 -25.72 -2.13
N SER A 70 -0.43 -24.96 -2.52
CA SER A 70 -0.48 -23.86 -3.50
C SER A 70 -1.22 -22.61 -3.03
N TYR A 71 -1.61 -22.53 -1.76
CA TYR A 71 -2.12 -21.32 -1.13
C TYR A 71 -1.04 -20.65 -0.26
N PRO A 72 -0.95 -19.31 -0.25
CA PRO A 72 -0.05 -18.63 0.68
C PRO A 72 -0.54 -18.75 2.12
N ASP A 73 0.30 -19.29 2.99
CA ASP A 73 0.12 -19.30 4.43
C ASP A 73 0.71 -18.07 5.09
N LEU A 74 0.09 -17.63 6.19
CA LEU A 74 0.60 -16.55 7.03
C LEU A 74 1.57 -17.11 8.07
N PHE A 75 2.86 -16.85 7.90
CA PHE A 75 3.90 -17.18 8.89
C PHE A 75 4.16 -15.98 9.82
N LEU A 76 3.92 -16.18 11.12
CA LEU A 76 4.10 -15.17 12.16
C LEU A 76 5.26 -15.55 13.07
N VAL A 77 6.32 -14.74 13.10
CA VAL A 77 7.45 -15.00 14.01
C VAL A 77 7.13 -14.40 15.39
N ASN A 78 7.53 -15.11 16.44
CA ASN A 78 7.52 -14.60 17.80
C ASN A 78 8.93 -14.62 18.39
N GLY A 79 9.19 -13.69 19.31
CA GLY A 79 10.43 -13.63 20.05
C GLY A 79 10.27 -14.11 21.49
N THR A 80 11.39 -14.25 22.18
CA THR A 80 11.44 -14.42 23.64
C THR A 80 12.51 -13.49 24.21
N THR A 81 12.43 -13.21 25.51
CA THR A 81 13.47 -12.52 26.29
C THR A 81 14.71 -13.38 26.49
#